data_AF-A0AAW5QKM3-F1
#
_entry.id   AF-A0AAW5QKM3-F1
#
_cell.length_a   1.000
_cell.length_b   1.000
_cell.length_c   1.000
_cell.angle_alpha   90.00
_cell.angle_beta   90.00
_cell.angle_gamma   90.00
#
_symmetry.space_group_name_H-M   'P 1'
#
loop_
_entity.id
_entity.type
_entity.pdbx_description
1 polymer ?
#
loop_
_entity_poly.entity_id
_entity_poly.type
_entity_poly.pdbx_seq_one_letter_code
_entity_poly.pdbx_strand_id
1 'polypeptide(L)'
;MGEVAEFPVDDEEAGRAERIEALRRRIAAVPARGEVQSVARGRVEAPSDRVLPVPAPLAELLPQGGLVRGSVVSVSGATSLLLGMLASVTASGGYAAVIGQRRLGLLAAAEMGARLHRLAVIPDPGPDPVEIAAVLLDGIDLVVLGLGGASVPPSRARAVAARARSKQSVLVVTDGRWEGAHVRLEARVDGYRGVDGPGRDRLCATRLSVRAHGRAFPPRATRVEVCAGRSAVEWASEERNRLEDGHFRKAVR
;
A
#
# COMPACT_ATOMS: atom_id res chain seq x y z
N MET A 1 11.39 -6.58 92.32
CA MET A 1 10.25 -6.85 91.41
C MET A 1 10.07 -5.58 90.60
N GLY A 2 10.45 -5.62 89.33
CA GLY A 2 10.47 -4.46 88.42
C GLY A 2 10.77 -4.98 87.02
N GLU A 3 9.71 -5.03 86.23
CA GLU A 3 9.54 -5.64 84.91
C GLU A 3 10.33 -4.88 83.83
N VAL A 4 11.03 -5.60 82.95
CA VAL A 4 11.74 -5.05 81.79
C VAL A 4 11.05 -5.58 80.54
N ALA A 5 10.63 -4.65 79.69
CA ALA A 5 9.82 -4.87 78.50
C ALA A 5 10.54 -5.70 77.43
N GLU A 6 9.82 -6.65 76.84
CA GLU A 6 10.21 -7.40 75.64
C GLU A 6 9.37 -6.87 74.47
N PHE A 7 10.02 -6.25 73.48
CA PHE A 7 9.39 -5.72 72.27
C PHE A 7 9.29 -6.83 71.21
N PRO A 8 8.15 -7.01 70.53
CA PRO A 8 7.98 -8.02 69.50
C PRO A 8 8.61 -7.53 68.17
N VAL A 9 9.44 -8.36 67.54
CA VAL A 9 10.18 -8.06 66.30
C VAL A 9 9.63 -8.82 65.07
N ASP A 10 8.54 -9.58 65.21
CA ASP A 10 8.15 -10.57 64.18
C ASP A 10 7.27 -10.05 63.02
N ASP A 11 6.71 -8.83 63.09
CA ASP A 11 5.76 -8.34 62.08
C ASP A 11 6.42 -7.83 60.77
N GLU A 12 7.65 -7.32 60.82
CA GLU A 12 8.33 -6.80 59.61
C GLU A 12 8.91 -7.91 58.74
N GLU A 13 9.38 -9.02 59.33
CA GLU A 13 9.92 -10.17 58.58
C GLU A 13 8.83 -10.92 57.82
N ALA A 14 7.63 -11.05 58.41
CA ALA A 14 6.47 -11.62 57.75
C ALA A 14 6.09 -10.81 56.49
N GLY A 15 6.03 -9.49 56.59
CA GLY A 15 5.71 -8.61 55.45
C GLY A 15 6.81 -8.59 54.36
N ARG A 16 8.07 -8.81 54.73
CA ARG A 16 9.18 -8.94 53.77
C ARG A 16 9.15 -10.28 53.04
N ALA A 17 8.88 -11.37 53.75
CA ALA A 17 8.72 -12.69 53.16
C ALA A 17 7.56 -12.71 52.15
N GLU A 18 6.43 -12.10 52.51
CA GLU A 18 5.25 -12.01 51.64
C GLU A 18 5.52 -11.16 50.37
N ARG A 19 6.29 -10.07 50.49
CA ARG A 19 6.73 -9.25 49.35
C ARG A 19 7.69 -10.01 48.44
N ILE A 20 8.58 -10.82 49.00
CA ILE A 20 9.50 -11.67 48.22
C ILE A 20 8.69 -12.75 47.47
N GLU A 21 7.70 -13.36 48.10
CA GLU A 21 6.80 -14.34 47.49
C GLU A 21 5.97 -13.73 46.34
N ALA A 22 5.45 -12.51 46.55
CA ALA A 22 4.71 -11.76 45.54
C ALA A 22 5.59 -11.34 44.35
N LEU A 23 6.84 -10.95 44.60
CA LEU A 23 7.82 -10.64 43.55
C LEU A 23 8.24 -11.89 42.77
N ARG A 24 8.46 -13.02 43.45
CA ARG A 24 8.73 -14.32 42.79
C ARG A 24 7.57 -14.77 41.91
N ARG A 25 6.32 -14.65 42.38
CA ARG A 25 5.13 -14.92 41.56
C ARG A 25 5.03 -14.00 40.36
N ARG A 26 5.34 -12.71 40.50
CA ARG A 26 5.36 -11.76 39.38
C ARG A 26 6.48 -12.05 38.38
N ILE A 27 7.68 -12.42 38.83
CA ILE A 27 8.79 -12.78 37.96
C ILE A 27 8.52 -14.10 37.21
N ALA A 28 7.91 -15.09 37.88
CA ALA A 28 7.51 -16.35 37.25
C ALA A 28 6.36 -16.19 36.24
N ALA A 29 5.52 -15.16 36.39
CA ALA A 29 4.43 -14.83 35.46
C ALA A 29 4.87 -13.97 34.26
N VAL A 30 6.12 -13.49 34.23
CA VAL A 30 6.68 -12.85 33.03
C VAL A 30 7.14 -13.97 32.09
N PRO A 31 6.54 -14.12 30.90
CA PRO A 31 7.01 -15.13 29.96
C PRO A 31 8.44 -14.81 29.55
N ALA A 32 9.27 -15.86 29.44
CA ALA A 32 10.62 -15.75 28.94
C ALA A 32 10.61 -14.98 27.61
N ARG A 33 11.51 -14.00 27.48
CA ARG A 33 11.69 -13.20 26.28
C ARG A 33 12.06 -14.13 25.11
N GLY A 34 11.05 -14.62 24.39
CA GLY A 34 11.28 -15.57 23.29
C GLY A 34 10.16 -16.52 22.88
N GLU A 35 9.01 -16.62 23.57
CA GLU A 35 7.95 -17.59 23.18
C GLU A 35 6.53 -17.00 23.03
N VAL A 36 6.25 -16.67 21.76
CA VAL A 36 5.02 -16.64 20.94
C VAL A 36 3.62 -16.79 21.61
N GLN A 37 2.68 -15.92 21.20
CA GLN A 37 1.26 -16.32 21.06
C GLN A 37 0.79 -16.15 19.61
N SER A 38 0.98 -17.23 18.84
CA SER A 38 0.22 -17.50 17.64
C SER A 38 -1.19 -17.89 18.06
N VAL A 39 -2.12 -16.95 17.99
CA VAL A 39 -3.55 -17.26 18.03
C VAL A 39 -3.96 -17.73 16.64
N ALA A 40 -3.83 -19.03 16.42
CA ALA A 40 -4.54 -19.73 15.36
C ALA A 40 -6.03 -19.73 15.70
N ARG A 41 -6.77 -18.73 15.21
CA ARG A 41 -8.19 -18.89 14.90
C ARG A 41 -8.30 -19.10 13.41
N GLY A 42 -8.61 -20.34 13.04
CA GLY A 42 -9.00 -20.69 11.69
C GLY A 42 -10.15 -19.80 11.24
N ARG A 43 -9.86 -18.94 10.28
CA ARG A 43 -10.83 -18.55 9.28
C ARG A 43 -10.33 -19.16 7.98
N VAL A 44 -11.17 -19.97 7.35
CA VAL A 44 -11.06 -20.20 5.91
C VAL A 44 -11.31 -18.82 5.29
N GLU A 45 -10.25 -18.05 5.11
CA GLU A 45 -10.34 -16.66 4.65
C GLU A 45 -10.09 -16.64 3.15
N ALA A 46 -11.01 -15.97 2.47
CA ALA A 46 -11.20 -15.96 1.03
C ALA A 46 -9.91 -15.53 0.27
N PRO A 47 -9.86 -15.67 -1.06
CA PRO A 47 -8.74 -15.25 -1.92
C PRO A 47 -8.28 -13.77 -1.79
N SER A 48 -8.92 -12.97 -0.92
CA SER A 48 -8.72 -11.53 -0.74
C SER A 48 -7.47 -11.12 0.03
N ASP A 49 -6.88 -11.99 0.87
CA ASP A 49 -5.70 -11.60 1.67
C ASP A 49 -4.38 -11.64 0.87
N ARG A 50 -4.41 -12.25 -0.33
CA ARG A 50 -3.23 -12.44 -1.18
C ARG A 50 -2.98 -11.30 -2.16
N VAL A 51 -3.90 -10.34 -2.26
CA VAL A 51 -3.83 -9.26 -3.24
C VAL A 51 -4.05 -7.91 -2.59
N LEU A 52 -3.28 -6.92 -3.01
CA LEU A 52 -3.55 -5.53 -2.70
C LEU A 52 -4.59 -4.96 -3.66
N PRO A 53 -5.54 -4.15 -3.17
CA PRO A 53 -6.57 -3.56 -4.01
C PRO A 53 -5.97 -2.54 -4.97
N VAL A 54 -6.64 -2.40 -6.11
CA VAL A 54 -6.35 -1.42 -7.16
C VAL A 54 -7.66 -0.78 -7.61
N PRO A 55 -7.64 0.34 -8.37
CA PRO A 55 -8.87 0.89 -8.93
C PRO A 55 -9.64 -0.16 -9.73
N ALA A 56 -10.98 -0.17 -9.62
CA ALA A 56 -11.81 -1.24 -10.19
C ALA A 56 -11.55 -1.52 -11.69
N PRO A 57 -11.39 -0.52 -12.57
CA PRO A 57 -11.04 -0.79 -13.97
C PRO A 57 -9.66 -1.45 -14.16
N LEU A 58 -8.72 -1.26 -13.22
CA LEU A 58 -7.43 -1.94 -13.21
C LEU A 58 -7.54 -3.37 -12.66
N ALA A 59 -8.47 -3.61 -11.73
CA ALA A 59 -8.74 -4.95 -11.21
C ALA A 59 -9.20 -5.90 -12.34
N GLU A 60 -10.08 -5.43 -13.23
CA GLU A 60 -10.55 -6.19 -14.40
C GLU A 60 -9.40 -6.55 -15.36
N LEU A 61 -8.35 -5.71 -15.40
CA LEU A 61 -7.17 -5.92 -16.24
C LEU A 61 -6.25 -7.04 -15.69
N LEU A 62 -6.19 -7.19 -14.36
CA LEU A 62 -5.26 -8.08 -13.68
C LEU A 62 -5.91 -9.46 -13.46
N PRO A 63 -5.20 -10.58 -13.72
CA PRO A 63 -5.82 -11.92 -13.59
C PRO A 63 -6.33 -12.24 -12.18
N GLN A 64 -5.71 -11.66 -11.15
CA GLN A 64 -6.10 -11.84 -9.75
C GLN A 64 -6.95 -10.70 -9.18
N GLY A 65 -7.38 -9.74 -10.02
CA GLY A 65 -8.18 -8.60 -9.55
C GLY A 65 -7.40 -7.56 -8.73
N GLY A 66 -6.08 -7.67 -8.61
CA GLY A 66 -5.26 -6.79 -7.77
C GLY A 66 -3.76 -7.09 -7.88
N LEU A 67 -2.95 -6.39 -7.10
CA LEU A 67 -1.51 -6.63 -7.06
C LEU A 67 -1.22 -7.81 -6.13
N VAL A 68 -0.68 -8.89 -6.67
CA VAL A 68 -0.33 -10.07 -5.86
C VAL A 68 0.73 -9.70 -4.82
N ARG A 69 0.47 -9.96 -3.54
CA ARG A 69 1.44 -9.76 -2.46
C ARG A 69 2.72 -10.55 -2.72
N GLY A 70 3.85 -9.97 -2.37
CA GLY A 70 5.16 -10.56 -2.65
C GLY A 70 5.62 -10.47 -4.11
N SER A 71 4.92 -9.68 -4.93
CA SER A 71 5.30 -9.44 -6.32
C SER A 71 6.05 -8.12 -6.50
N VAL A 72 6.70 -8.01 -7.66
CA VAL A 72 7.29 -6.77 -8.15
C VAL A 72 6.55 -6.35 -9.41
N VAL A 73 6.08 -5.10 -9.44
CA VAL A 73 5.33 -4.51 -10.54
C VAL A 73 6.09 -3.32 -11.07
N SER A 74 6.30 -3.26 -12.38
CA SER A 74 6.88 -2.08 -13.03
C SER A 74 5.74 -1.20 -13.53
N VAL A 75 5.81 0.10 -13.26
CA VAL A 75 4.77 1.07 -13.65
C VAL A 75 5.43 2.21 -14.42
N SER A 76 4.86 2.59 -15.55
CA SER A 76 5.37 3.69 -16.37
C SER A 76 4.24 4.57 -16.95
N GLY A 77 4.62 5.80 -17.31
CA GLY A 77 3.73 6.76 -17.97
C GLY A 77 2.93 7.60 -16.97
N ALA A 78 1.61 7.64 -17.13
CA ALA A 78 0.75 8.59 -16.41
C ALA A 78 0.73 8.34 -14.88
N THR A 79 1.14 9.34 -14.10
CA THR A 79 1.23 9.28 -12.63
C THR A 79 -0.11 8.98 -11.95
N SER A 80 -1.24 9.31 -12.58
CA SER A 80 -2.59 8.98 -12.08
C SER A 80 -2.73 7.49 -11.76
N LEU A 81 -2.12 6.59 -12.54
CA LEU A 81 -2.14 5.15 -12.27
C LEU A 81 -1.52 4.83 -10.90
N LEU A 82 -0.37 5.42 -10.60
CA LEU A 82 0.31 5.27 -9.31
C LEU A 82 -0.54 5.81 -8.16
N LEU A 83 -1.10 7.02 -8.34
CA LEU A 83 -1.97 7.66 -7.34
C LEU A 83 -3.21 6.81 -7.03
N GLY A 84 -3.84 6.24 -8.06
CA GLY A 84 -4.99 5.34 -7.89
C GLY A 84 -4.64 4.07 -7.10
N MET A 85 -3.46 3.48 -7.32
CA MET A 85 -2.98 2.34 -6.54
C MET A 85 -2.70 2.71 -5.09
N LEU A 86 -2.00 3.82 -4.84
CA LEU A 86 -1.76 4.34 -3.49
C LEU A 86 -3.06 4.62 -2.74
N ALA A 87 -4.03 5.23 -3.42
CA ALA A 87 -5.34 5.52 -2.86
C ALA A 87 -6.09 4.23 -2.51
N SER A 88 -6.11 3.25 -3.41
CA SER A 88 -6.79 1.97 -3.18
C SER A 88 -6.24 1.22 -1.97
N VAL A 89 -4.91 1.11 -1.87
CA VAL A 89 -4.23 0.40 -0.76
C VAL A 89 -4.43 1.11 0.57
N THR A 90 -4.25 2.44 0.61
CA THR A 90 -4.38 3.19 1.86
C THR A 90 -5.84 3.33 2.31
N ALA A 91 -6.79 3.39 1.38
CA ALA A 91 -8.23 3.39 1.69
C ALA A 91 -8.71 2.06 2.24
N SER A 92 -8.11 0.93 1.83
CA SER A 92 -8.40 -0.40 2.40
C SER A 92 -7.71 -0.65 3.75
N GLY A 93 -7.01 0.35 4.31
CA GLY A 93 -6.33 0.25 5.59
C GLY A 93 -4.86 -0.18 5.52
N GLY A 94 -4.31 -0.46 4.32
CA GLY A 94 -2.90 -0.78 4.15
C GLY A 94 -1.98 0.43 4.32
N TYR A 95 -0.69 0.18 4.50
CA TYR A 95 0.36 1.20 4.53
C TYR A 95 1.11 1.25 3.20
N ALA A 96 1.41 2.46 2.75
CA ALA A 96 2.18 2.68 1.54
C ALA A 96 3.38 3.59 1.81
N ALA A 97 4.46 3.37 1.06
CA ALA A 97 5.62 4.24 1.07
C ALA A 97 6.02 4.61 -0.35
N VAL A 98 6.46 5.85 -0.55
CA VAL A 98 6.91 6.36 -1.84
C VAL A 98 8.32 6.90 -1.70
N ILE A 99 9.23 6.39 -2.54
CA ILE A 99 10.65 6.70 -2.52
C ILE A 99 11.02 7.36 -3.85
N GLY A 100 11.69 8.51 -3.82
CA GLY A 100 12.29 9.14 -4.99
C GLY A 100 11.29 9.81 -5.96
N GLN A 101 10.03 10.01 -5.57
CA GLN A 101 9.01 10.64 -6.42
C GLN A 101 8.72 12.09 -6.00
N ARG A 102 9.67 12.99 -6.25
CA ARG A 102 9.56 14.42 -5.88
C ARG A 102 8.33 15.13 -6.44
N ARG A 103 7.86 14.71 -7.61
CA ARG A 103 6.73 15.34 -8.33
C ARG A 103 5.37 14.70 -8.01
N LEU A 104 5.32 13.78 -7.04
CA LEU A 104 4.06 13.13 -6.67
C LEU A 104 3.10 14.14 -6.00
N GLY A 105 1.94 14.35 -6.62
CA GLY A 105 0.91 15.23 -6.07
C GLY A 105 0.15 14.56 -4.91
N LEU A 106 0.49 14.91 -3.67
CA LEU A 106 -0.18 14.38 -2.48
C LEU A 106 -1.64 14.83 -2.35
N LEU A 107 -1.94 16.06 -2.75
CA LEU A 107 -3.32 16.53 -2.82
C LEU A 107 -4.14 15.68 -3.80
N ALA A 108 -3.60 15.42 -5.00
CA ALA A 108 -4.26 14.55 -5.97
C ALA A 108 -4.43 13.11 -5.45
N ALA A 109 -3.46 12.59 -4.68
CA ALA A 109 -3.62 11.30 -4.00
C ALA A 109 -4.80 11.33 -3.02
N ALA A 110 -4.91 12.38 -2.20
CA ALA A 110 -5.97 12.54 -1.21
C ALA A 110 -7.36 12.69 -1.89
N GLU A 111 -7.44 13.45 -2.98
CA GLU A 111 -8.66 13.59 -3.80
C GLU A 111 -9.09 12.26 -4.44
N MET A 112 -8.13 11.39 -4.78
CA MET A 112 -8.38 10.00 -5.20
C MET A 112 -8.76 9.06 -4.05
N GLY A 113 -8.80 9.54 -2.81
CA GLY A 113 -9.19 8.78 -1.63
C GLY A 113 -8.04 8.22 -0.79
N ALA A 114 -6.79 8.61 -1.07
CA ALA A 114 -5.65 8.15 -0.28
C ALA A 114 -5.70 8.65 1.17
N ARG A 115 -5.37 7.77 2.10
CA ARG A 115 -5.24 8.10 3.53
C ARG A 115 -3.82 8.54 3.82
N LEU A 116 -3.56 9.85 3.78
CA LEU A 116 -2.20 10.39 3.93
C LEU A 116 -1.51 9.99 5.25
N HIS A 117 -2.26 9.75 6.33
CA HIS A 117 -1.70 9.24 7.59
C HIS A 117 -1.15 7.80 7.51
N ARG A 118 -1.39 7.09 6.40
CA ARG A 118 -0.85 5.75 6.08
C ARG A 118 0.16 5.79 4.93
N LEU A 119 0.54 6.98 4.48
CA LEU A 119 1.44 7.19 3.35
C LEU A 119 2.75 7.84 3.83
N ALA A 120 3.85 7.08 3.79
CA ALA A 120 5.19 7.62 3.98
C ALA A 120 5.76 8.15 2.66
N VAL A 121 6.42 9.30 2.67
CA VAL A 121 7.04 9.88 1.48
C VAL A 121 8.48 10.24 1.77
N ILE A 122 9.38 9.74 0.92
CA ILE A 122 10.81 9.95 0.97
C ILE A 122 11.17 10.55 -0.40
N PRO A 123 11.01 11.87 -0.59
CA PRO A 123 11.23 12.49 -1.89
C PRO A 123 12.69 12.40 -2.32
N ASP A 124 13.60 12.43 -1.33
CA ASP A 124 15.05 12.59 -1.50
C ASP A 124 15.78 11.43 -0.80
N PRO A 125 15.78 10.22 -1.40
CA PRO A 125 16.27 9.00 -0.74
C PRO A 125 17.79 8.90 -0.60
N GLY A 126 18.55 9.94 -0.96
CA GLY A 126 20.00 9.92 -0.90
C GLY A 126 20.62 8.92 -1.89
N PRO A 127 21.78 8.32 -1.55
CA PRO A 127 22.60 7.57 -2.51
C PRO A 127 22.07 6.17 -2.84
N ASP A 128 21.26 5.56 -1.96
CA ASP A 128 20.77 4.19 -2.15
C ASP A 128 19.26 4.03 -1.89
N PRO A 129 18.42 4.43 -2.86
CA PRO A 129 16.96 4.27 -2.74
C PRO A 129 16.52 2.80 -2.74
N VAL A 130 17.32 1.88 -3.28
CA VAL A 130 16.99 0.46 -3.35
C VAL A 130 17.12 -0.20 -1.98
N GLU A 131 18.12 0.21 -1.19
CA GLU A 131 18.26 -0.22 0.21
C GLU A 131 17.09 0.27 1.07
N ILE A 132 16.70 1.55 0.93
CA ILE A 132 15.52 2.09 1.63
C ILE A 132 14.27 1.27 1.29
N ALA A 133 14.06 0.96 0.01
CA ALA A 133 12.96 0.10 -0.41
C ALA A 133 13.02 -1.28 0.26
N ALA A 134 14.21 -1.89 0.34
CA ALA A 134 14.39 -3.18 1.00
C ALA A 134 14.03 -3.14 2.49
N VAL A 135 14.37 -2.07 3.20
CA VAL A 135 14.00 -1.88 4.61
C VAL A 135 12.49 -1.70 4.77
N LEU A 136 11.86 -0.85 3.94
CA LEU A 136 10.42 -0.59 4.04
C LEU A 136 9.56 -1.81 3.71
N LEU A 137 10.04 -2.69 2.83
CA LEU A 137 9.33 -3.93 2.50
C LEU A 137 9.08 -4.83 3.73
N ASP A 138 9.81 -4.66 4.83
CA ASP A 138 9.61 -5.46 6.04
C ASP A 138 8.32 -5.13 6.82
N GLY A 139 7.74 -3.96 6.60
CA GLY A 139 6.56 -3.50 7.37
C GLY A 139 5.54 -2.68 6.59
N ILE A 140 5.75 -2.44 5.30
CA ILE A 140 4.87 -1.66 4.44
C ILE A 140 4.26 -2.56 3.36
N ASP A 141 2.93 -2.51 3.20
CA ASP A 141 2.21 -3.32 2.23
C ASP A 141 2.60 -2.99 0.79
N LEU A 142 2.68 -1.70 0.46
CA LEU A 142 3.01 -1.20 -0.88
C LEU A 142 4.19 -0.24 -0.83
N VAL A 143 5.31 -0.61 -1.45
CA VAL A 143 6.48 0.26 -1.59
C VAL A 143 6.62 0.70 -3.04
N VAL A 144 6.57 2.00 -3.29
CA VAL A 144 6.84 2.61 -4.59
C VAL A 144 8.27 3.12 -4.61
N LEU A 145 9.05 2.64 -5.57
CA LEU A 145 10.45 3.01 -5.78
C LEU A 145 10.60 3.72 -7.13
N GLY A 146 10.87 5.03 -7.09
CA GLY A 146 11.35 5.82 -8.23
C GLY A 146 12.85 5.63 -8.39
N LEU A 147 13.27 5.11 -9.55
CA LEU A 147 14.68 4.86 -9.85
C LEU A 147 15.40 6.05 -10.51
N GLY A 148 14.68 7.09 -10.94
CA GLY A 148 15.29 8.30 -11.52
C GLY A 148 16.15 8.05 -12.77
N GLY A 149 15.78 7.07 -13.58
CA GLY A 149 16.50 6.61 -14.77
C GLY A 149 17.52 5.51 -14.51
N ALA A 150 17.79 5.17 -13.24
CA ALA A 150 18.77 4.15 -12.89
C ALA A 150 18.34 2.73 -13.31
N SER A 151 19.34 1.87 -13.47
CA SER A 151 19.16 0.45 -13.74
C SER A 151 19.63 -0.37 -12.54
N VAL A 152 18.75 -1.20 -11.99
CA VAL A 152 19.10 -2.06 -10.85
C VAL A 152 19.74 -3.35 -11.38
N PRO A 153 20.95 -3.74 -10.92
CA PRO A 153 21.58 -4.99 -11.32
C PRO A 153 20.71 -6.22 -11.00
N PRO A 154 20.71 -7.28 -11.84
CA PRO A 154 19.81 -8.41 -11.65
C PRO A 154 19.98 -9.16 -10.32
N SER A 155 21.22 -9.26 -9.81
CA SER A 155 21.50 -9.85 -8.48
C SER A 155 20.79 -9.08 -7.37
N ARG A 156 20.89 -7.75 -7.39
CA ARG A 156 20.27 -6.84 -6.43
C ARG A 156 18.74 -6.86 -6.55
N ALA A 157 18.22 -6.82 -7.78
CA ALA A 157 16.78 -6.92 -8.04
C ALA A 157 16.19 -8.22 -7.48
N ARG A 158 16.88 -9.36 -7.66
CA ARG A 158 16.46 -10.66 -7.11
C ARG A 158 16.45 -10.68 -5.59
N ALA A 159 17.46 -10.11 -4.94
CA ALA A 159 17.51 -10.04 -3.47
C ALA A 159 16.32 -9.25 -2.89
N VAL A 160 16.02 -8.08 -3.46
CA VAL A 160 14.88 -7.26 -3.04
C VAL A 160 13.55 -7.92 -3.38
N ALA A 161 13.42 -8.56 -4.56
CA ALA A 161 12.21 -9.31 -4.93
C ALA A 161 11.98 -10.51 -4.00
N ALA A 162 13.04 -11.20 -3.55
CA ALA A 162 12.94 -12.26 -2.56
C ALA A 162 12.45 -11.73 -1.21
N ARG A 163 12.87 -10.52 -0.82
CA ARG A 163 12.40 -9.85 0.40
C ARG A 163 10.94 -9.43 0.31
N ALA A 164 10.52 -8.84 -0.82
CA ALA A 164 9.10 -8.55 -1.07
C ALA A 164 8.26 -9.82 -0.89
N ARG A 165 8.72 -10.95 -1.46
CA ARG A 165 8.07 -12.25 -1.31
C ARG A 165 8.02 -12.76 0.12
N SER A 166 9.11 -12.70 0.88
CA SER A 166 9.12 -13.21 2.26
C SER A 166 8.24 -12.37 3.19
N LYS A 167 8.08 -11.09 2.90
CA LYS A 167 7.28 -10.14 3.70
C LYS A 167 5.87 -9.94 3.20
N GLN A 168 5.48 -10.58 2.09
CA GLN A 168 4.16 -10.43 1.47
C GLN A 168 3.83 -8.96 1.13
N SER A 169 4.86 -8.21 0.77
CA SER A 169 4.79 -6.79 0.39
C SER A 169 4.90 -6.66 -1.13
N VAL A 170 4.31 -5.62 -1.71
CA VAL A 170 4.37 -5.33 -3.14
C VAL A 170 5.37 -4.22 -3.40
N LEU A 171 6.34 -4.48 -4.28
CA LEU A 171 7.25 -3.46 -4.78
C LEU A 171 6.75 -2.95 -6.12
N VAL A 172 6.41 -1.67 -6.20
CA VAL A 172 6.17 -0.96 -7.45
C VAL A 172 7.44 -0.20 -7.84
N VAL A 173 7.95 -0.42 -9.05
CA VAL A 173 9.13 0.25 -9.57
C VAL A 173 8.75 1.17 -10.71
N THR A 174 9.25 2.40 -10.67
CA THR A 174 8.95 3.49 -11.61
C THR A 174 10.23 4.14 -12.10
N ASP A 175 10.14 4.80 -13.27
CA ASP A 175 11.21 5.66 -13.81
C ASP A 175 12.59 5.00 -13.82
N GLY A 176 12.73 3.80 -14.37
CA GLY A 176 14.03 3.13 -14.49
C GLY A 176 13.92 1.69 -14.97
N ARG A 177 15.02 0.94 -14.86
CA ARG A 177 15.10 -0.44 -15.34
C ARG A 177 15.14 -1.42 -14.17
N TRP A 178 14.19 -2.35 -14.20
CA TRP A 178 14.09 -3.46 -13.26
C TRP A 178 13.84 -4.78 -14.01
N GLU A 179 14.75 -5.73 -13.85
CA GLU A 179 14.58 -7.06 -14.43
C GLU A 179 13.75 -7.97 -13.53
N GLY A 180 12.90 -8.79 -14.16
CA GLY A 180 12.09 -9.78 -13.44
C GLY A 180 10.83 -9.22 -12.76
N ALA A 181 10.33 -8.06 -13.18
CA ALA A 181 8.98 -7.63 -12.79
C ALA A 181 7.93 -8.67 -13.23
N HIS A 182 7.00 -9.00 -12.33
CA HIS A 182 5.95 -9.99 -12.55
C HIS A 182 4.87 -9.44 -13.49
N VAL A 183 4.56 -8.15 -13.30
CA VAL A 183 3.63 -7.38 -14.12
C VAL A 183 4.29 -6.06 -14.51
N ARG A 184 4.09 -5.62 -15.74
CA ARG A 184 4.40 -4.27 -16.23
C ARG A 184 3.10 -3.58 -16.58
N LEU A 185 2.87 -2.43 -15.98
CA LEU A 185 1.73 -1.57 -16.24
C LEU A 185 2.20 -0.30 -16.93
N GLU A 186 1.61 0.01 -18.07
CA GLU A 186 1.92 1.21 -18.84
C GLU A 186 0.64 2.03 -18.98
N ALA A 187 0.66 3.27 -18.50
CA ALA A 187 -0.48 4.18 -18.62
C ALA A 187 -0.12 5.35 -19.54
N ARG A 188 -1.01 5.66 -20.48
CA ARG A 188 -0.85 6.81 -21.38
C ARG A 188 -2.13 7.62 -21.41
N VAL A 189 -2.00 8.94 -21.25
CA VAL A 189 -3.12 9.87 -21.46
C VAL A 189 -3.50 9.85 -22.94
N ASP A 190 -4.75 9.52 -23.25
CA ASP A 190 -5.27 9.43 -24.61
C ASP A 190 -6.40 10.44 -24.90
N GLY A 191 -6.79 11.25 -23.91
CA GLY A 191 -7.69 12.37 -24.10
C GLY A 191 -8.06 13.10 -22.82
N TYR A 192 -8.78 14.20 -22.97
CA TYR A 192 -9.39 14.97 -21.90
C TYR A 192 -10.85 15.22 -22.23
N ARG A 193 -11.67 15.43 -21.21
CA ARG A 193 -13.08 15.82 -21.38
C ARG A 193 -13.33 17.15 -20.69
N GLY A 194 -14.18 17.98 -21.31
CA GLY A 194 -14.62 19.26 -20.73
C GLY A 194 -13.90 20.48 -21.31
N VAL A 195 -13.09 20.27 -22.35
CA VAL A 195 -12.36 21.32 -23.10
C VAL A 195 -12.78 21.40 -24.58
N ASP A 196 -13.91 20.78 -24.93
CA ASP A 196 -14.27 20.45 -26.32
C ASP A 196 -15.25 21.45 -26.98
N GLY A 197 -15.32 22.70 -26.50
CA GLY A 197 -16.17 23.72 -27.14
C GLY A 197 -16.31 25.04 -26.37
N PRO A 198 -16.90 26.08 -27.00
CA PRO A 198 -17.05 27.40 -26.38
C PRO A 198 -17.90 27.34 -25.10
N GLY A 199 -17.37 27.92 -24.01
CA GLY A 199 -17.99 27.88 -22.68
C GLY A 199 -17.75 26.59 -21.89
N ARG A 200 -16.92 25.67 -22.41
CA ARG A 200 -16.41 24.49 -21.70
C ARG A 200 -14.91 24.66 -21.48
N ASP A 201 -14.56 25.40 -20.44
CA ASP A 201 -13.15 25.75 -20.12
C ASP A 201 -12.62 24.97 -18.91
N ARG A 202 -13.35 23.95 -18.45
CA ARG A 202 -13.01 23.19 -17.26
C ARG A 202 -12.74 21.74 -17.60
N LEU A 203 -11.51 21.32 -17.33
CA LEU A 203 -11.14 19.92 -17.39
C LEU A 203 -11.97 19.13 -16.36
N CYS A 204 -12.81 18.23 -16.87
CA CYS A 204 -13.70 17.41 -16.06
C CYS A 204 -13.14 16.00 -15.86
N ALA A 205 -12.37 15.50 -16.83
CA ALA A 205 -11.75 14.20 -16.73
C ALA A 205 -10.53 14.05 -17.64
N THR A 206 -9.68 13.11 -17.25
CA THR A 206 -8.53 12.65 -18.02
C THR A 206 -8.75 11.19 -18.40
N ARG A 207 -8.65 10.88 -19.69
CA ARG A 207 -8.74 9.51 -20.19
C ARG A 207 -7.36 8.90 -20.28
N LEU A 208 -7.25 7.67 -19.77
CA LEU A 208 -6.03 6.90 -19.73
C LEU A 208 -6.25 5.58 -20.45
N SER A 209 -5.37 5.27 -21.39
CA SER A 209 -5.16 3.92 -21.87
C SER A 209 -4.16 3.22 -20.96
N VAL A 210 -4.53 2.06 -20.42
CA VAL A 210 -3.69 1.27 -19.53
C VAL A 210 -3.44 -0.10 -20.15
N ARG A 211 -2.18 -0.52 -20.22
CA ARG A 211 -1.77 -1.84 -20.70
C ARG A 211 -1.11 -2.61 -19.56
N ALA A 212 -1.43 -3.89 -19.46
CA ALA A 212 -0.79 -4.82 -18.54
C ALA A 212 -0.10 -5.94 -19.33
N HIS A 213 1.16 -6.15 -19.01
CA HIS A 213 1.97 -7.23 -19.54
C HIS A 213 2.49 -8.08 -18.37
N GLY A 214 2.34 -9.39 -18.46
CA GLY A 214 2.90 -10.33 -17.49
C GLY A 214 3.36 -11.60 -18.17
N ARG A 215 4.18 -12.40 -17.48
CA ARG A 215 4.62 -13.70 -18.01
C ARG A 215 3.54 -14.77 -17.93
N ALA A 216 2.58 -14.60 -17.01
CA ALA A 216 1.56 -15.60 -16.69
C ALA A 216 0.22 -15.38 -17.40
N PHE A 217 0.10 -14.35 -18.24
CA PHE A 217 -1.15 -14.03 -18.96
C PHE A 217 -0.83 -13.24 -20.24
N PRO A 218 -1.68 -13.34 -21.29
CA PRO A 218 -1.50 -12.57 -22.51
C PRO A 218 -1.62 -11.05 -22.23
N PRO A 219 -1.00 -10.18 -23.03
CA PRO A 219 -1.18 -8.73 -22.94
C PRO A 219 -2.66 -8.34 -22.87
N ARG A 220 -3.01 -7.47 -21.91
CA ARG A 220 -4.35 -6.92 -21.77
C ARG A 220 -4.28 -5.40 -21.81
N ALA A 221 -5.34 -4.75 -22.28
CA ALA A 221 -5.46 -3.30 -22.27
C ALA A 221 -6.88 -2.88 -21.90
N THR A 222 -7.00 -1.73 -21.26
CA THR A 222 -8.28 -1.09 -20.95
C THR A 222 -8.18 0.42 -21.09
N ARG A 223 -9.31 1.08 -21.28
CA ARG A 223 -9.42 2.54 -21.22
C ARG A 223 -10.23 2.93 -20.01
N VAL A 224 -9.67 3.84 -19.23
CA VAL A 224 -10.23 4.30 -17.97
C VAL A 224 -10.31 5.80 -17.99
N GLU A 225 -11.33 6.32 -17.35
CA GLU A 225 -11.53 7.75 -17.21
C GLU A 225 -11.39 8.11 -15.73
N VAL A 226 -10.49 9.06 -15.47
CA VAL A 226 -10.24 9.60 -14.13
C VAL A 226 -10.98 10.94 -14.07
N CYS A 227 -12.10 10.95 -13.37
CA CYS A 227 -13.02 12.08 -13.34
C CYS A 227 -12.93 12.81 -12.01
N ALA A 228 -12.83 14.14 -12.03
CA ALA A 228 -13.00 14.93 -10.82
C ALA A 228 -14.51 15.06 -10.53
N GLY A 229 -15.02 14.22 -9.63
CA GLY A 229 -16.35 14.37 -9.06
C GLY A 229 -16.46 15.59 -8.16
N ARG A 230 -17.66 15.89 -7.64
CA ARG A 230 -17.86 17.05 -6.74
C ARG A 230 -17.08 16.94 -5.42
N SER A 231 -16.78 15.72 -4.96
CA SER A 231 -16.14 15.46 -3.67
C SER A 231 -14.99 14.46 -3.71
N ALA A 232 -14.78 13.77 -4.83
CA ALA A 232 -13.74 12.74 -4.96
C ALA A 232 -13.39 12.53 -6.44
N VAL A 233 -12.22 11.95 -6.69
CA VAL A 233 -11.81 11.48 -8.02
C VAL A 233 -12.26 10.03 -8.22
N GLU A 234 -13.01 9.79 -9.29
CA GLU A 234 -13.58 8.48 -9.61
C GLU A 234 -12.87 7.84 -10.81
N TRP A 235 -12.79 6.51 -10.77
CA TRP A 235 -12.22 5.68 -11.83
C TRP A 235 -13.33 4.88 -12.50
N ALA A 236 -13.70 5.27 -13.71
CA ALA A 236 -14.72 4.57 -14.50
C ALA A 236 -14.08 3.92 -15.73
N SER A 237 -14.59 2.76 -16.15
CA SER A 237 -14.26 2.23 -17.48
C SER A 237 -15.03 3.01 -18.54
N GLU A 238 -14.41 3.25 -19.70
CA GLU A 238 -15.02 4.06 -20.77
C GLU A 238 -16.37 3.49 -21.26
N GLU A 239 -16.52 2.16 -21.25
CA GLU A 239 -17.75 1.46 -21.64
C GLU A 239 -18.91 1.73 -20.66
N ARG A 240 -18.60 1.91 -19.37
CA ARG A 240 -19.59 2.16 -18.32
C ARG A 240 -20.13 3.60 -18.40
N ASN A 241 -19.25 4.58 -18.64
CA ASN A 241 -19.65 5.99 -18.81
C ASN A 241 -20.45 6.24 -20.10
N ARG A 242 -20.18 5.51 -21.20
CA ARG A 242 -20.94 5.66 -22.46
C ARG A 242 -22.42 5.28 -22.28
N LEU A 243 -22.73 4.34 -21.39
CA LEU A 243 -24.09 3.92 -21.08
C LEU A 243 -24.83 4.97 -20.23
N GLU A 244 -24.13 5.61 -19.28
CA GLU A 244 -24.70 6.66 -18.42
C GLU A 244 -24.92 7.98 -19.18
N ASP A 245 -23.96 8.41 -20.02
CA ASP A 245 -24.11 9.59 -20.89
C ASP A 245 -25.21 9.40 -21.95
N GLY A 246 -25.40 8.16 -22.42
CA GLY A 246 -26.49 7.80 -23.33
C GLY A 246 -27.89 7.89 -22.69
N HIS A 247 -27.98 7.68 -21.37
CA HIS A 247 -29.22 7.81 -20.62
C HIS A 247 -29.56 9.28 -20.34
N PHE A 248 -28.56 10.11 -20.03
CA PHE A 248 -28.75 11.56 -19.84
C PHE A 248 -29.20 12.25 -21.15
N ARG A 249 -28.73 11.77 -22.31
CA ARG A 249 -29.16 12.27 -23.63
C ARG A 249 -30.61 11.91 -24.00
N LYS A 250 -31.24 10.92 -23.36
CA LYS A 250 -32.64 10.56 -23.61
C LYS A 250 -33.65 11.25 -22.69
N ALA A 251 -33.19 11.89 -21.61
CA ALA A 251 -34.05 12.65 -20.68
C ALA A 251 -34.20 14.13 -21.06
N VAL A 252 -33.50 14.60 -22.10
CA VAL A 252 -33.62 15.94 -22.67
C VAL A 252 -34.10 15.81 -24.11
N ARG A 253 -35.33 15.32 -24.29
CA ARG A 253 -36.06 15.45 -25.54
C ARG A 253 -37.56 15.49 -25.29
#